data_AF-A0A2D8F9V6-F1
#
_entry.id   AF-A0A2D8F9V6-F1
#
_cell.length_a   1.000
_cell.length_b   1.000
_cell.length_c   1.000
_cell.angle_alpha   90.00
_cell.angle_beta   90.00
_cell.angle_gamma   90.00
#
_symmetry.space_group_name_H-M   'P 1'
#
loop_
_entity.id
_entity.type
_entity.pdbx_description
1 polymer ?
#
loop_
_entity_poly.entity_id
_entity_poly.type
_entity_poly.pdbx_seq_one_letter_code
_entity_poly.pdbx_strand_id
1 'polypeptide(L)'
;MSKPKNKTNADLVDLIDQLKAKSRDTGAALWRDVALRLSKSRSNWAQPNLSRVSRYAPDGATVVVPGKLLGSGDVAGTPTIVAYSVSAGARAKVEAAGGRVMSLRELMDENPKGSGVVILA
;
A
#
# COMPACT_ATOMS: atom_id res chain seq x y z
N MET A 1 -9.39 -7.43 -19.32
CA MET A 1 -8.41 -7.18 -18.24
C MET A 1 -7.34 -6.21 -18.74
N SER A 2 -7.07 -5.10 -18.06
CA SER A 2 -6.01 -4.16 -18.48
C SER A 2 -4.66 -4.87 -18.37
N LYS A 3 -3.92 -4.94 -19.49
CA LYS A 3 -2.55 -5.48 -19.49
C LYS A 3 -1.63 -4.47 -18.80
N PRO A 4 -0.78 -4.88 -17.83
CA PRO A 4 0.19 -3.99 -17.19
C PRO A 4 1.21 -3.40 -18.18
N LYS A 5 1.33 -3.99 -19.38
CA LYS A 5 2.18 -3.55 -20.52
C LYS A 5 1.92 -2.12 -21.04
N ASN A 6 0.84 -1.45 -20.62
CA ASN A 6 0.58 -0.06 -21.02
C ASN A 6 1.25 0.98 -20.09
N LYS A 7 2.01 0.55 -19.07
CA LYS A 7 2.72 1.47 -18.18
C LYS A 7 4.15 1.66 -18.64
N THR A 8 4.54 2.92 -18.84
CA THR A 8 5.90 3.32 -19.23
C THR A 8 6.95 3.04 -18.15
N ASN A 9 6.54 2.88 -16.89
CA ASN A 9 7.46 2.68 -15.78
C ASN A 9 7.72 1.18 -15.56
N ALA A 10 8.95 0.75 -15.84
CA ALA A 10 9.39 -0.64 -15.72
C ALA A 10 9.36 -1.16 -14.26
N ASP A 11 9.76 -0.34 -13.28
CA ASP A 11 9.78 -0.73 -11.86
C ASP A 11 8.39 -1.10 -11.32
N LEU A 12 7.36 -0.38 -11.78
CA LEU A 12 6.00 -0.64 -11.41
C LEU A 12 5.46 -1.93 -12.05
N VAL A 13 5.85 -2.22 -13.29
CA VAL A 13 5.49 -3.47 -13.96
C VAL A 13 6.14 -4.64 -13.23
N ASP A 14 7.43 -4.54 -12.90
CA ASP A 14 8.17 -5.53 -12.12
C ASP A 14 7.53 -5.75 -10.74
N LEU A 15 7.17 -4.68 -10.02
CA LEU A 15 6.48 -4.78 -8.74
C LEU A 15 5.14 -5.52 -8.87
N ILE A 16 4.35 -5.22 -9.91
CA ILE A 16 3.06 -5.90 -10.16
C ILE A 16 3.28 -7.39 -10.40
N ASP A 17 4.32 -7.76 -11.14
CA ASP A 17 4.60 -9.16 -11.44
C ASP A 17 5.16 -9.90 -10.23
N GLN A 18 5.98 -9.26 -9.40
CA GLN A 18 6.41 -9.80 -8.10
C GLN A 18 5.24 -10.02 -7.14
N LEU A 19 4.31 -9.05 -7.02
CA LEU A 19 3.11 -9.20 -6.20
C LEU A 19 2.25 -10.39 -6.68
N LYS A 20 2.11 -10.57 -8.00
CA LYS A 20 1.40 -11.72 -8.57
C LYS A 20 2.13 -13.04 -8.36
N ALA A 21 3.46 -13.06 -8.44
CA ALA A 21 4.26 -14.25 -8.16
C ALA A 21 4.09 -14.65 -6.69
N LYS A 22 4.30 -13.69 -5.78
CA LYS A 22 4.12 -13.89 -4.33
C LYS A 22 2.70 -14.38 -3.99
N SER A 23 1.67 -13.84 -4.65
CA SER A 23 0.29 -14.31 -4.48
C SER A 23 0.10 -15.76 -4.90
N ARG A 24 0.78 -16.22 -5.96
CA ARG A 24 0.73 -17.62 -6.41
C ARG A 24 1.47 -18.54 -5.43
N ASP A 25 2.62 -18.10 -4.93
CA ASP A 25 3.46 -18.89 -4.02
C ASP A 25 2.81 -19.04 -2.64
N THR A 26 2.22 -17.96 -2.12
CA THR A 26 1.63 -17.92 -0.77
C THR A 26 0.13 -18.22 -0.75
N GLY A 27 -0.54 -18.19 -1.90
CA GLY A 27 -2.00 -18.31 -2.01
C GLY A 27 -2.77 -17.10 -1.49
N ALA A 28 -2.08 -16.02 -1.07
CA ALA A 28 -2.74 -14.86 -0.47
C ALA A 28 -3.43 -13.99 -1.53
N ALA A 29 -4.76 -13.89 -1.42
CA ALA A 29 -5.59 -13.08 -2.31
C ALA A 29 -5.29 -11.56 -2.21
N LEU A 30 -4.74 -11.12 -1.06
CA LEU A 30 -4.32 -9.73 -0.82
C LEU A 30 -3.41 -9.21 -1.93
N TRP A 31 -2.33 -9.94 -2.21
CA TRP A 31 -1.32 -9.51 -3.18
C TRP A 31 -1.87 -9.42 -4.60
N ARG A 32 -2.77 -10.35 -4.95
CA ARG A 32 -3.47 -10.32 -6.24
C ARG A 32 -4.36 -9.08 -6.36
N ASP A 33 -5.10 -8.72 -5.31
CA ASP A 33 -5.96 -7.53 -5.33
C ASP A 33 -5.12 -6.24 -5.42
N VAL A 34 -4.06 -6.12 -4.62
CA VAL A 34 -3.12 -4.99 -4.68
C VAL A 34 -2.50 -4.85 -6.07
N ALA A 35 -2.01 -5.95 -6.65
CA ALA A 35 -1.45 -5.96 -8.00
C ALA A 35 -2.48 -5.54 -9.05
N LEU A 36 -3.72 -6.01 -8.92
CA LEU A 36 -4.80 -5.68 -9.86
C LEU A 36 -5.16 -4.19 -9.77
N ARG A 37 -5.20 -3.60 -8.58
CA ARG A 37 -5.41 -2.16 -8.37
C ARG A 37 -4.27 -1.33 -8.94
N LEU A 38 -3.03 -1.72 -8.67
CA LEU A 38 -1.84 -1.07 -9.23
C LEU A 38 -1.75 -1.21 -10.76
N SER A 39 -2.31 -2.27 -11.34
CA SER A 39 -2.37 -2.45 -12.80
C SER A 39 -3.31 -1.47 -13.51
N LYS A 40 -4.27 -0.85 -12.80
CA LYS A 40 -5.18 0.18 -13.36
C LYS A 40 -4.42 1.48 -13.69
N SER A 41 -5.05 2.35 -14.48
CA SER A 41 -4.55 3.71 -14.74
C SER A 41 -4.23 4.45 -13.43
N ARG A 42 -3.19 5.29 -13.42
CA ARG A 42 -2.79 6.07 -12.24
C ARG A 42 -3.90 6.98 -11.72
N SER A 43 -4.82 7.41 -12.59
CA SER A 43 -6.02 8.19 -12.21
C SER A 43 -7.01 7.40 -11.35
N ASN A 44 -6.98 6.06 -11.43
CA ASN A 44 -7.86 5.16 -10.68
C ASN A 44 -7.17 4.59 -9.44
N TRP A 45 -5.99 5.09 -9.09
CA TRP A 45 -5.26 4.63 -7.91
C TRP A 45 -5.86 5.20 -6.64
N ALA A 46 -5.74 4.42 -5.57
CA ALA A 46 -6.06 4.87 -4.23
C ALA A 46 -5.18 6.07 -3.85
N GLN A 47 -5.82 7.15 -3.43
CA GLN A 47 -5.15 8.34 -2.90
C GLN A 47 -5.75 8.78 -1.55
N PRO A 48 -5.76 7.90 -0.53
CA PRO A 48 -6.30 8.24 0.78
C PRO A 48 -5.44 9.30 1.48
N ASN A 49 -6.11 10.13 2.26
CA ASN A 49 -5.49 11.08 3.19
C ASN A 49 -5.25 10.44 4.56
N LEU A 50 -4.36 11.02 5.36
CA LEU A 50 -4.07 10.57 6.73
C LEU A 50 -5.32 10.51 7.62
N SER A 51 -6.25 11.46 7.45
CA SER A 51 -7.52 11.46 8.18
C SER A 51 -8.37 10.20 7.92
N ARG A 52 -8.29 9.64 6.70
CA ARG A 52 -8.95 8.38 6.34
C ARG A 52 -8.24 7.19 6.98
N VAL A 53 -6.90 7.21 7.00
CA VAL A 53 -6.11 6.18 7.68
C VAL A 53 -6.47 6.14 9.16
N SER A 54 -6.42 7.29 9.85
CA SER A 54 -6.76 7.42 11.27
C SER A 54 -8.13 6.83 11.64
N ARG A 55 -9.13 6.96 10.74
CA ARG A 55 -10.47 6.41 10.98
C ARG A 55 -10.55 4.88 10.87
N TYR A 56 -9.73 4.27 10.03
CA TYR A 56 -9.82 2.83 9.68
C TYR A 56 -8.61 2.00 10.13
N ALA A 57 -7.58 2.65 10.66
CA ALA A 57 -6.36 2.04 11.16
C ALA A 57 -6.38 2.12 12.70
N PRO A 58 -6.93 1.10 13.39
CA PRO A 58 -6.76 1.02 14.83
C PRO A 58 -5.28 0.88 15.19
N ASP A 59 -4.94 1.16 16.44
CA ASP A 59 -3.56 1.09 16.94
C ASP A 59 -2.89 -0.25 16.61
N GLY A 60 -1.72 -0.18 15.98
CA GLY A 60 -0.93 -1.36 15.58
C GLY A 60 -1.42 -2.08 14.32
N ALA A 61 -2.46 -1.60 13.64
CA ALA A 61 -2.90 -2.20 12.38
C ALA A 61 -1.96 -1.90 11.22
N THR A 62 -1.85 -2.86 10.30
CA THR A 62 -1.12 -2.69 9.04
C THR A 62 -2.07 -2.30 7.93
N VAL A 63 -1.88 -1.11 7.37
CA VAL A 63 -2.71 -0.57 6.29
C VAL A 63 -1.95 -0.59 4.99
N VAL A 64 -2.49 -1.27 3.98
CA VAL A 64 -1.94 -1.27 2.62
C VAL A 64 -2.73 -0.31 1.74
N VAL A 65 -2.01 0.65 1.15
CA VAL A 65 -2.51 1.61 0.17
C VAL A 65 -1.97 1.25 -1.21
N PRO A 66 -2.79 0.73 -2.14
CA PRO A 66 -2.38 0.39 -3.49
C PRO A 66 -2.31 1.65 -4.38
N GLY A 67 -1.45 2.59 -4.01
CA GLY A 67 -1.33 3.90 -4.65
C GLY A 67 -0.48 4.87 -3.84
N LYS A 68 -0.90 6.13 -3.78
CA LYS A 68 -0.16 7.20 -3.11
C LYS A 68 -0.84 7.65 -1.83
N LEU A 69 -0.11 7.65 -0.71
CA LEU A 69 -0.60 8.26 0.53
C LEU A 69 -0.37 9.77 0.53
N LEU A 70 -1.42 10.52 0.85
CA LEU A 70 -1.39 11.98 0.95
C LEU A 70 -1.41 12.44 2.41
N GLY A 71 -0.75 13.57 2.67
CA GLY A 71 -0.41 14.05 4.02
C GLY A 71 -1.42 15.02 4.63
N SER A 72 -2.64 15.06 4.13
CA SER A 72 -3.67 15.98 4.62
C SER A 72 -4.40 15.39 5.84
N GLY A 73 -4.57 16.20 6.88
CA GLY A 73 -5.12 15.78 8.17
C GLY A 73 -4.08 15.21 9.13
N ASP A 74 -4.56 14.68 10.25
CA ASP A 74 -3.77 14.09 11.32
C ASP A 74 -3.88 12.58 11.31
N VAL A 75 -2.80 11.92 11.73
CA VAL A 75 -2.79 10.48 11.97
C VAL A 75 -2.93 10.29 13.48
N ALA A 76 -3.87 9.45 13.89
CA ALA A 76 -3.99 9.05 15.29
C ALA A 76 -3.38 7.65 15.43
N GLY A 77 -2.73 7.43 16.57
CA GLY A 77 -2.16 6.13 16.91
C GLY A 77 -0.83 5.83 16.23
N THR A 78 -0.43 4.56 16.31
CA THR A 78 0.82 4.04 15.72
C THR A 78 0.54 3.05 14.58
N PRO A 79 -0.12 3.45 13.47
CA PRO A 79 -0.39 2.54 12.37
C PRO A 79 0.88 2.20 11.60
N THR A 80 0.94 0.98 11.07
CA THR A 80 1.96 0.60 10.09
C THR A 80 1.39 0.83 8.70
N ILE A 81 1.91 1.82 7.97
CA ILE A 81 1.40 2.18 6.65
C ILE A 81 2.32 1.66 5.57
N VAL A 82 1.72 0.89 4.65
CA VAL A 82 2.40 0.31 3.51
C VAL A 82 1.81 0.89 2.24
N ALA A 83 2.62 1.59 1.45
CA ALA A 83 2.13 2.21 0.21
C ALA A 83 3.16 2.08 -0.92
N TYR A 84 2.71 2.26 -2.17
CA TYR A 84 3.62 2.38 -3.30
C TYR A 84 4.42 3.68 -3.24
N SER A 85 3.75 4.78 -2.87
CA SER A 85 4.38 6.08 -2.72
C SER A 85 3.74 6.84 -1.56
N VAL A 86 4.54 7.55 -0.78
CA VAL A 86 4.09 8.37 0.34
C VAL A 86 4.57 9.79 0.11
N SER A 87 3.71 10.79 0.32
CA SER A 87 4.18 12.18 0.27
C SER A 87 5.11 12.48 1.44
N ALA A 88 6.09 13.36 1.25
CA ALA A 88 7.03 13.75 2.31
C ALA A 88 6.30 14.24 3.58
N GLY A 89 5.25 15.07 3.40
CA GLY A 89 4.42 15.53 4.52
C GLY A 89 3.61 14.42 5.19
N ALA A 90 3.18 13.39 4.45
CA ALA A 90 2.53 12.23 5.06
C ALA A 90 3.51 11.42 5.90
N ARG A 91 4.71 11.16 5.35
CA ARG A 91 5.76 10.41 6.03
C ARG A 91 6.15 11.09 7.35
N ALA A 92 6.42 12.39 7.32
CA ALA A 92 6.80 13.15 8.51
C ALA A 92 5.73 13.07 9.62
N LYS A 93 4.44 13.17 9.25
CA LYS A 93 3.33 13.06 10.22
C LYS A 93 3.17 11.66 10.79
N VAL A 94 3.37 10.63 9.96
CA VAL A 94 3.28 9.23 10.41
C VAL A 94 4.42 8.90 11.36
N GLU A 95 5.64 9.29 11.01
CA GLU A 95 6.81 9.14 11.88
C GLU A 95 6.65 9.96 13.17
N ALA A 96 6.12 11.18 13.11
CA ALA A 96 5.85 12.01 14.28
C ALA A 96 4.81 11.41 15.24
N ALA A 97 3.84 10.65 14.73
CA ALA A 97 2.87 9.92 15.54
C ALA A 97 3.41 8.59 16.08
N GLY A 98 4.65 8.20 15.75
CA GLY A 98 5.23 6.92 16.13
C GLY A 98 4.76 5.75 15.27
N GLY A 99 4.14 6.02 14.11
CA GLY A 99 3.81 5.03 13.11
C GLY A 99 5.01 4.65 12.24
N ARG A 100 4.92 3.50 11.57
CA ARG A 100 5.98 2.99 10.67
C ARG A 100 5.50 3.08 9.23
N VAL A 101 6.32 3.65 8.34
CA VAL A 101 6.06 3.65 6.90
C VAL A 101 6.94 2.59 6.24
N MET A 102 6.33 1.71 5.45
CA MET A 102 7.02 0.65 4.74
C MET A 102 6.58 0.59 3.27
N SER A 103 7.41 -0.03 2.46
CA SER A 103 7.12 -0.30 1.06
C SER A 103 6.39 -1.64 0.90
N LEU A 104 5.69 -1.79 -0.22
CA LEU A 104 5.06 -3.06 -0.59
C LEU A 104 6.07 -4.22 -0.63
N ARG A 105 7.31 -3.96 -1.04
CA ARG A 105 8.38 -4.96 -1.12
C ARG A 105 8.74 -5.46 0.28
N GLU A 106 8.95 -4.56 1.23
CA GLU A 106 9.26 -4.92 2.62
C GLU A 106 8.12 -5.71 3.28
N LEU A 107 6.85 -5.31 3.05
CA LEU A 107 5.72 -6.06 3.59
C LEU A 107 5.63 -7.48 3.02
N MET A 108 6.00 -7.69 1.76
CA MET A 108 6.04 -9.05 1.17
C MET A 108 7.09 -9.94 1.82
N ASP A 109 8.17 -9.35 2.34
CA ASP A 109 9.26 -10.07 3.00
C ASP A 109 8.95 -10.31 4.48
N GLU A 110 8.41 -9.30 5.19
CA GLU A 110 8.02 -9.43 6.61
C GLU A 110 6.75 -10.28 6.80
N ASN A 111 5.72 -10.10 5.97
CA ASN A 111 4.45 -10.81 6.10
C ASN A 111 3.96 -11.36 4.75
N PRO A 112 4.56 -12.47 4.25
CA PRO A 112 4.20 -13.05 2.96
C PRO A 112 2.74 -13.51 2.86
N LYS A 113 2.05 -13.79 3.98
CA LYS A 113 0.65 -14.22 3.98
C LYS A 113 -0.35 -13.06 3.96
N GLY A 114 0.07 -11.85 4.32
CA GLY A 114 -0.81 -10.68 4.33
C GLY A 114 -1.97 -10.79 5.33
N SER A 115 -1.83 -11.61 6.37
CA SER A 115 -2.85 -11.76 7.41
C SER A 115 -2.90 -10.52 8.31
N GLY A 116 -4.11 -10.07 8.65
CA GLY A 116 -4.32 -8.90 9.52
C GLY A 116 -4.10 -7.55 8.84
N VAL A 117 -4.08 -7.52 7.50
CA VAL A 117 -3.85 -6.31 6.71
C VAL A 117 -5.18 -5.68 6.28
N VAL A 118 -5.30 -4.37 6.45
CA VAL A 118 -6.44 -3.58 5.97
C VAL A 118 -6.06 -2.91 4.65
N ILE A 119 -6.80 -3.21 3.58
CA ILE A 119 -6.62 -2.51 2.30
C ILE A 119 -7.41 -1.20 2.35
N LEU A 120 -6.72 -0.08 2.21
CA LEU A 120 -7.33 1.23 2.11
C LEU A 120 -7.20 1.76 0.68
N ALA A 121 -8.32 1.79 -0.04
CA ALA A 121 -8.39 2.24 -1.42
C ALA A 121 -9.35 3.43 -1.62
#